data_AF-A0A813DBL2-F1
#
_entry.id   AF-A0A813DBL2-F1
#
_cell.length_a   1.000
_cell.length_b   1.000
_cell.length_c   1.000
_cell.angle_alpha   90.00
_cell.angle_beta   90.00
_cell.angle_gamma   90.00
#
_symmetry.space_group_name_H-M   'P 1'
#
loop_
_entity.id
_entity.type
_entity.pdbx_description
1 polymer ?
#
loop_
_entity_poly.entity_id
_entity_poly.type
_entity_poly.pdbx_seq_one_letter_code
_entity_poly.pdbx_strand_id
1 'polypeptide(L)'
;MDAKAERSKFIQGQKQKVQELEKKIKKLKGAMKEAAQKELEELESQQEAELAAFEGVPGSSADGSADKAKGAEPEMSLKELSKFKDRGNWNGLSKKELEDDCTERGLGKKGGKEDLIQRLIMFHQDLQLKLKEAAANGEAPVADEKDDDDEDEEEDDEDDDDDEEEEEDDMPEVDDEELEKQAKREKAIQKAVKFLLTDKCSDGFPLSELVQKLEMVNVKGFAPEKLGYKSVEKFVRGQPENVLRYRRKEQMILPPRK
;
A
#
# COMPACT_ATOMS: atom_id res chain seq x y z
N MET A 1 -0.20 34.07 -27.01
CA MET A 1 -0.42 32.62 -27.16
C MET A 1 -0.37 32.02 -25.77
N ASP A 2 -1.29 31.12 -25.43
CA ASP A 2 -1.42 30.59 -24.07
C ASP A 2 -0.22 29.69 -23.72
N ALA A 3 0.75 30.23 -22.98
CA ALA A 3 1.94 29.51 -22.51
C ALA A 3 1.60 28.19 -21.79
N LYS A 4 0.41 28.11 -21.17
CA LYS A 4 -0.12 26.89 -20.54
C LYS A 4 -0.50 25.80 -21.56
N ALA A 5 -1.05 26.18 -22.71
CA ALA A 5 -1.42 25.24 -23.77
C ALA A 5 -0.18 24.69 -24.49
N GLU A 6 0.86 25.51 -24.64
CA GLU A 6 2.15 25.09 -25.19
C GLU A 6 2.90 24.15 -24.24
N ARG A 7 2.93 24.45 -22.93
CA ARG A 7 3.47 23.54 -21.90
C ARG A 7 2.76 22.19 -21.90
N SER A 8 1.42 22.18 -21.98
CA SER A 8 0.65 20.94 -22.00
C SER A 8 0.94 20.08 -23.23
N LYS A 9 1.08 20.68 -24.42
CA LYS A 9 1.44 19.94 -25.65
C LYS A 9 2.86 19.41 -25.60
N PHE A 10 3.78 20.18 -25.02
CA PHE A 10 5.18 19.82 -24.87
C PHE A 10 5.35 18.61 -23.94
N ILE A 11 4.75 18.64 -22.75
CA ILE A 11 4.76 17.53 -21.78
C ILE A 11 4.12 16.27 -22.40
N GLN A 12 3.03 16.43 -23.15
CA GLN A 12 2.38 15.31 -23.82
C GLN A 12 3.27 14.68 -24.90
N GLY A 13 4.00 15.50 -25.67
CA GLY A 13 4.98 15.03 -26.65
C GLY A 13 6.18 14.32 -26.02
N GLN A 14 6.68 14.85 -24.91
CA GLN A 14 7.75 14.24 -24.11
C GLN A 14 7.33 12.85 -23.58
N LYS A 15 6.12 12.75 -23.01
CA LYS A 15 5.55 11.48 -22.53
C LYS A 15 5.40 10.44 -23.64
N GLN A 16 5.02 10.85 -24.84
CA GLN A 16 4.92 9.95 -25.99
C GLN A 16 6.31 9.41 -26.41
N LYS A 17 7.35 10.25 -26.41
CA LYS A 17 8.72 9.84 -26.76
C LYS A 17 9.28 8.82 -25.76
N VAL A 18 9.06 9.02 -24.47
CA VAL A 18 9.47 8.07 -23.41
C VAL A 18 8.79 6.71 -23.64
N GLN A 19 7.48 6.70 -23.84
CA GLN A 19 6.74 5.45 -24.09
C GLN A 19 7.18 4.71 -25.36
N GLU A 20 7.59 5.44 -26.41
CA GLU A 20 8.14 4.82 -27.62
C GLU A 20 9.52 4.20 -27.39
N LEU A 21 10.39 4.87 -26.62
CA LEU A 21 11.71 4.37 -26.26
C LEU A 21 11.62 3.16 -25.32
N GLU A 22 10.75 3.16 -24.32
CA GLU A 22 10.48 2.00 -23.46
C GLU A 22 10.03 0.77 -24.29
N LYS A 23 9.14 0.98 -25.26
CA LYS A 23 8.69 -0.08 -26.18
C LYS A 23 9.82 -0.59 -27.06
N LYS A 24 10.77 0.27 -27.46
CA LYS A 24 11.97 -0.13 -28.21
C LYS A 24 12.94 -0.91 -27.33
N ILE A 25 13.21 -0.46 -26.10
CA ILE A 25 14.04 -1.16 -25.10
C ILE A 25 13.51 -2.58 -24.86
N LYS A 26 12.18 -2.75 -24.76
CA LYS A 26 11.56 -4.07 -24.58
C LYS A 26 11.78 -5.03 -25.76
N LYS A 27 12.01 -4.50 -26.97
CA LYS A 27 12.23 -5.29 -28.20
C LYS A 27 13.72 -5.52 -28.49
N LEU A 28 14.61 -4.68 -27.97
CA LEU A 28 16.05 -4.77 -28.15
C LEU A 28 16.69 -5.69 -27.09
N LYS A 29 17.83 -6.30 -27.43
CA LYS A 29 18.60 -7.18 -26.53
C LYS A 29 20.09 -6.84 -26.61
N GLY A 30 20.85 -7.19 -25.57
CA GLY A 30 22.30 -6.98 -25.49
C GLY A 30 22.67 -5.49 -25.57
N ALA A 31 23.78 -5.18 -26.24
CA ALA A 31 24.33 -3.83 -26.34
C ALA A 31 23.35 -2.79 -26.91
N MET A 32 22.40 -3.19 -27.76
CA MET A 32 21.38 -2.26 -28.27
C MET A 32 20.33 -1.88 -27.22
N LYS A 33 20.06 -2.77 -26.24
CA LYS A 33 19.17 -2.46 -25.12
C LYS A 33 19.84 -1.47 -24.16
N GLU A 34 21.11 -1.68 -23.88
CA GLU A 34 21.91 -0.84 -23.00
C GLU A 34 22.09 0.57 -23.59
N ALA A 35 22.37 0.69 -24.89
CA ALA A 35 22.41 1.97 -25.59
C ALA A 35 21.05 2.71 -25.56
N ALA A 36 19.94 1.98 -25.77
CA ALA A 36 18.60 2.56 -25.72
C ALA A 36 18.15 2.94 -24.29
N GLN A 37 18.62 2.23 -23.25
CA GLN A 37 18.40 2.60 -21.85
C GLN A 37 19.17 3.88 -21.49
N LYS A 38 20.42 3.99 -21.94
CA LYS A 38 21.20 5.22 -21.77
C LYS A 38 20.58 6.43 -22.47
N GLU A 39 20.04 6.22 -23.68
CA GLU A 39 19.31 7.27 -24.42
C GLU A 39 18.01 7.67 -23.71
N LEU A 40 17.31 6.73 -23.06
CA LEU A 40 16.13 7.02 -22.25
C LEU A 40 16.48 7.88 -21.03
N GLU A 41 17.53 7.51 -20.29
CA GLU A 41 17.99 8.22 -19.09
C GLU A 41 18.50 9.64 -19.42
N GLU A 42 19.24 9.80 -20.51
CA GLU A 42 19.69 11.12 -20.99
C GLU A 42 18.51 12.00 -21.41
N LEU A 43 17.49 11.39 -22.03
CA LEU A 43 16.28 12.10 -22.45
C LEU A 43 15.44 12.49 -21.24
N GLU A 44 15.28 11.65 -20.22
CA GLU A 44 14.61 11.99 -18.96
C GLU A 44 15.35 13.11 -18.20
N SER A 45 16.68 13.05 -18.13
CA SER A 45 17.50 14.11 -17.51
C SER A 45 17.35 15.45 -18.24
N GLN A 46 17.31 15.45 -19.57
CA GLN A 46 17.04 16.67 -20.36
C GLN A 46 15.63 17.22 -20.10
N GLN A 47 14.63 16.34 -19.95
CA GLN A 47 13.25 16.76 -19.65
C GLN A 47 13.13 17.39 -18.27
N GLU A 48 13.78 16.82 -17.26
CA GLU A 48 13.83 17.36 -15.92
C GLU A 48 14.50 18.74 -15.89
N ALA A 49 15.63 18.89 -16.60
CA ALA A 49 16.33 20.16 -16.71
C ALA A 49 15.50 21.24 -17.45
N GLU A 50 14.78 20.88 -18.52
CA GLU A 50 13.91 21.80 -19.25
C GLU A 50 12.68 22.20 -18.44
N LEU A 51 12.10 21.29 -17.63
CA LEU A 51 11.00 21.60 -16.71
C LEU A 51 11.47 22.52 -15.58
N ALA A 52 12.66 22.27 -15.01
CA ALA A 52 13.25 23.13 -13.99
C ALA A 52 13.57 24.53 -14.55
N ALA A 53 14.07 24.63 -15.78
CA ALA A 53 14.31 25.92 -16.44
C ALA A 53 13.02 26.70 -16.70
N PHE A 54 11.89 26.02 -16.89
CA PHE A 54 10.58 26.65 -17.09
C PHE A 54 9.96 27.16 -15.78
N GLU A 55 10.33 26.58 -14.63
CA GLU A 55 9.89 27.04 -13.30
C GLU A 55 10.80 28.14 -12.73
N GLY A 56 12.02 28.26 -13.23
CA GLY A 56 13.01 29.26 -12.84
C GLY A 56 12.87 30.65 -13.49
N VAL A 57 11.78 30.98 -14.18
CA VAL A 57 11.56 32.33 -14.77
C VAL A 57 10.71 33.21 -13.85
N PRO A 58 11.30 34.15 -13.08
CA PRO A 58 10.55 35.09 -12.28
C PRO A 58 10.06 36.23 -13.17
N GLY A 59 8.81 36.18 -13.63
CA GLY A 59 8.24 37.34 -14.33
C GLY A 59 6.93 37.12 -15.07
N SER A 60 5.81 37.08 -14.35
CA SER A 60 4.59 37.81 -14.77
C SER A 60 3.58 37.87 -13.62
N SER A 61 3.49 39.03 -12.99
CA SER A 61 2.43 39.39 -12.03
C SER A 61 1.78 40.72 -12.47
N ALA A 62 0.48 40.85 -12.14
CA ALA A 62 -0.43 42.01 -12.26
C ALA A 62 -1.07 42.22 -13.66
N ASP A 63 -2.38 42.49 -13.84
CA ASP A 63 -3.43 43.03 -12.96
C ASP A 63 -4.85 42.79 -13.56
N GLY A 64 -5.91 42.71 -12.74
CA GLY A 64 -7.27 43.19 -13.12
C GLY A 64 -8.44 42.22 -13.43
N SER A 65 -9.10 41.72 -12.37
CA SER A 65 -10.56 41.52 -12.13
C SER A 65 -11.51 40.89 -13.18
N ALA A 66 -12.00 39.66 -12.91
CA ALA A 66 -13.40 39.34 -12.55
C ALA A 66 -13.67 37.82 -12.51
N ASP A 67 -13.99 37.30 -11.32
CA ASP A 67 -14.86 36.15 -11.03
C ASP A 67 -14.65 34.81 -11.79
N LYS A 68 -13.78 33.94 -11.24
CA LYS A 68 -14.16 32.56 -10.91
C LYS A 68 -13.06 31.85 -10.12
N ALA A 69 -13.37 31.53 -8.88
CA ALA A 69 -12.58 30.65 -8.02
C ALA A 69 -12.28 29.30 -8.70
N LYS A 70 -10.99 28.93 -8.74
CA LYS A 70 -10.51 27.53 -8.61
C LYS A 70 -8.98 27.44 -8.71
N GLY A 71 -8.37 26.82 -7.70
CA GLY A 71 -7.03 26.22 -7.82
C GLY A 71 -5.94 26.83 -6.96
N ALA A 72 -6.27 27.40 -5.79
CA ALA A 72 -5.37 27.27 -4.66
C ALA A 72 -5.62 25.85 -4.11
N GLU A 73 -4.60 25.00 -4.16
CA GLU A 73 -4.63 23.76 -3.38
C GLU A 73 -4.82 24.17 -1.92
N PRO A 74 -5.87 23.70 -1.23
CA PRO A 74 -5.90 23.85 0.20
C PRO A 74 -4.75 22.98 0.71
N GLU A 75 -3.70 23.62 1.22
CA GLU A 75 -2.74 22.96 2.10
C GLU A 75 -3.54 22.46 3.31
N MET A 76 -4.10 21.26 3.18
CA MET A 76 -4.76 20.59 4.29
C MET A 76 -3.69 20.35 5.34
N SER A 77 -3.95 20.84 6.54
CA SER A 77 -3.05 20.66 7.67
C SER A 77 -2.79 19.16 7.89
N LEU A 78 -1.59 18.78 8.35
CA LEU A 78 -1.25 17.39 8.68
C LEU A 78 -2.32 16.73 9.58
N LYS A 79 -3.00 17.50 10.43
CA LYS A 79 -4.12 17.06 11.29
C LYS A 79 -5.39 16.67 10.53
N GLU A 80 -5.69 17.32 9.41
CA GLU A 80 -6.82 16.96 8.54
C GLU A 80 -6.48 15.75 7.67
N LEU A 81 -5.22 15.67 7.24
CA LEU A 81 -4.66 14.56 6.47
C LEU A 81 -4.73 13.23 7.25
N SER A 82 -4.48 13.25 8.57
CA SER A 82 -4.61 12.05 9.44
C SER A 82 -6.03 11.50 9.59
N LYS A 83 -7.07 12.26 9.22
CA LYS A 83 -8.48 11.79 9.30
C LYS A 83 -8.82 10.77 8.21
N PHE A 84 -8.06 10.76 7.12
CA PHE A 84 -8.29 9.86 5.99
C PHE A 84 -7.58 8.52 6.20
N LYS A 85 -8.10 7.69 7.12
CA LYS A 85 -7.63 6.31 7.30
C LYS A 85 -7.81 5.50 6.02
N ASP A 86 -6.85 4.61 5.77
CA ASP A 86 -6.74 3.82 4.55
C ASP A 86 -7.93 2.87 4.38
N ARG A 87 -8.85 3.21 3.48
CA ARG A 87 -9.86 2.26 2.99
C ARG A 87 -9.21 1.46 1.87
N GLY A 88 -8.35 0.50 2.21
CA GLY A 88 -7.53 -0.27 1.26
C GLY A 88 -8.29 -1.06 0.15
N ASN A 89 -9.62 -0.91 0.00
CA ASN A 89 -10.42 -1.54 -1.03
C ASN A 89 -11.26 -0.53 -1.86
N TRP A 90 -10.60 0.37 -2.59
CA TRP A 90 -11.23 1.30 -3.53
C TRP A 90 -11.97 0.62 -4.69
N ASN A 91 -11.55 -0.60 -5.07
CA ASN A 91 -12.14 -1.35 -6.18
C ASN A 91 -13.61 -1.75 -5.93
N GLY A 92 -13.99 -1.92 -4.65
CA GLY A 92 -15.35 -2.27 -4.24
C GLY A 92 -16.35 -1.11 -4.33
N LEU A 93 -15.87 0.14 -4.42
CA LEU A 93 -16.73 1.31 -4.42
C LEU A 93 -17.36 1.56 -5.79
N SER A 94 -18.54 2.15 -5.78
CA SER A 94 -19.20 2.65 -6.98
C SER A 94 -18.48 3.88 -7.52
N LYS A 95 -18.67 4.18 -8.80
CA LYS A 95 -18.09 5.38 -9.42
C LYS A 95 -18.48 6.67 -8.69
N LYS A 96 -19.70 6.74 -8.16
CA LYS A 96 -20.21 7.91 -7.43
C LYS A 96 -19.49 8.09 -6.10
N GLU A 97 -19.34 7.01 -5.33
CA GLU A 97 -18.58 7.04 -4.06
C GLU A 97 -17.13 7.46 -4.29
N LEU A 98 -16.50 6.99 -5.37
CA LEU A 98 -15.15 7.40 -5.73
C LEU A 98 -15.05 8.88 -6.15
N GLU A 99 -16.08 9.41 -6.81
CA GLU A 99 -16.14 10.85 -7.15
C GLU A 99 -16.34 11.73 -5.91
N ASP A 100 -17.16 11.25 -4.96
CA ASP A 100 -17.41 11.91 -3.68
C ASP A 100 -16.13 11.90 -2.82
N ASP A 101 -15.47 10.75 -2.67
CA ASP A 101 -14.18 10.62 -1.97
C ASP A 101 -13.08 11.48 -2.61
N CYS A 102 -13.03 11.54 -3.95
CA CYS A 102 -12.12 12.45 -4.64
C CYS A 102 -12.42 13.91 -4.28
N THR A 103 -13.70 14.29 -4.26
CA THR A 103 -14.12 15.67 -3.98
C THR A 103 -13.82 16.07 -2.54
N GLU A 104 -14.07 15.18 -1.57
CA GLU A 104 -13.74 15.40 -0.15
C GLU A 104 -12.24 15.62 0.07
N ARG A 105 -11.41 14.95 -0.72
CA ARG A 105 -9.95 15.05 -0.66
C ARG A 105 -9.38 16.16 -1.55
N GLY A 106 -10.24 16.98 -2.18
CA GLY A 106 -9.82 18.04 -3.10
C GLY A 106 -9.28 17.54 -4.46
N LEU A 107 -9.39 16.25 -4.76
CA LEU A 107 -9.00 15.64 -6.02
C LEU A 107 -10.04 15.91 -7.11
N GLY A 108 -9.58 15.92 -8.37
CA GLY A 108 -10.49 16.04 -9.51
C GLY A 108 -11.43 14.83 -9.63
N LYS A 109 -12.73 15.08 -9.85
CA LYS A 109 -13.77 14.04 -10.09
C LYS A 109 -13.91 13.56 -11.54
N LYS A 110 -12.99 13.96 -12.44
CA LYS A 110 -13.09 13.63 -13.88
C LYS A 110 -12.42 12.29 -14.16
N GLY A 111 -13.02 11.44 -14.99
CA GLY A 111 -12.40 10.20 -15.47
C GLY A 111 -13.31 8.98 -15.36
N GLY A 112 -12.75 7.82 -15.71
CA GLY A 112 -13.33 6.52 -15.47
C GLY A 112 -13.20 6.08 -14.00
N LYS A 113 -13.85 4.96 -13.65
CA LYS A 113 -13.75 4.36 -12.30
C LYS A 113 -12.28 4.08 -11.93
N GLU A 114 -11.52 3.49 -12.85
CA GLU A 114 -10.10 3.20 -12.67
C GLU A 114 -9.26 4.48 -12.45
N ASP A 115 -9.55 5.56 -13.18
CA ASP A 115 -8.81 6.82 -13.03
C ASP A 115 -9.02 7.46 -11.65
N LEU A 116 -10.23 7.34 -11.09
CA LEU A 116 -10.57 7.83 -9.75
C LEU A 116 -9.88 6.99 -8.67
N ILE A 117 -9.89 5.66 -8.84
CA ILE A 117 -9.19 4.73 -7.93
C ILE A 117 -7.69 5.02 -7.91
N GLN A 118 -7.05 5.14 -9.08
CA GLN A 118 -5.63 5.48 -9.16
C GLN A 118 -5.32 6.81 -8.45
N ARG A 119 -6.17 7.82 -8.61
CA ARG A 119 -6.01 9.12 -7.95
C ARG A 119 -6.05 9.02 -6.43
N LEU A 120 -6.99 8.23 -5.90
CA LEU A 120 -7.13 7.99 -4.46
C LEU A 120 -5.95 7.19 -3.89
N ILE A 121 -5.42 6.23 -4.66
CA ILE A 121 -4.23 5.46 -4.29
C ILE A 121 -3.00 6.37 -4.23
N MET A 122 -2.75 7.16 -5.28
CA MET A 122 -1.61 8.09 -5.33
C MET A 122 -1.69 9.11 -4.20
N PHE A 123 -2.86 9.69 -3.95
CA PHE A 123 -3.06 10.61 -2.82
C PHE A 123 -2.71 9.95 -1.47
N HIS A 124 -3.06 8.69 -1.27
CA HIS A 124 -2.74 7.98 -0.03
C HIS A 124 -1.25 7.64 0.10
N GLN A 125 -0.59 7.29 -1.01
CA GLN A 125 0.86 7.07 -1.04
C GLN A 125 1.61 8.36 -0.71
N ASP A 126 1.22 9.49 -1.31
CA ASP A 126 1.78 10.81 -1.02
C ASP A 126 1.56 11.20 0.45
N LEU A 127 0.39 10.86 1.00
CA LEU A 127 0.08 11.07 2.42
C LEU A 127 1.03 10.31 3.34
N GLN A 128 1.25 9.03 3.05
CA GLN A 128 2.14 8.16 3.83
C GLN A 128 3.59 8.62 3.73
N LEU A 129 4.03 9.04 2.54
CA LEU A 129 5.36 9.63 2.35
C LEU A 129 5.53 10.91 3.17
N LYS A 130 4.57 11.84 3.11
CA LYS A 130 4.59 13.07 3.92
C LYS A 130 4.62 12.79 5.42
N LEU A 131 3.86 11.81 5.90
CA LEU A 131 3.88 11.41 7.30
C LEU A 131 5.23 10.79 7.70
N LYS A 132 5.84 9.98 6.84
CA LYS A 132 7.16 9.38 7.06
C LYS A 132 8.27 10.43 7.05
N GLU A 133 8.21 11.40 6.14
CA GLU A 133 9.14 12.53 6.09
C GLU A 133 9.02 13.46 7.30
N ALA A 134 7.79 13.75 7.74
CA ALA A 134 7.55 14.54 8.96
C ALA A 134 8.08 13.83 10.22
N ALA A 135 7.92 12.52 10.31
CA ALA A 135 8.49 11.71 11.38
C ALA A 135 10.04 11.70 11.36
N ALA A 136 10.64 11.66 10.17
CA ALA A 136 12.10 11.70 10.01
C ALA A 136 12.71 13.08 10.32
N ASN A 137 11.96 14.16 10.09
CA ASN A 137 12.40 15.54 10.34
C ASN A 137 12.10 16.06 11.76
N GLY A 138 11.58 15.21 12.66
CA GLY A 138 11.38 15.56 14.07
C GLY A 138 10.21 16.52 14.35
N GLU A 139 9.37 16.83 13.35
CA GLU A 139 8.06 17.47 13.57
C GLU A 139 7.03 16.40 13.90
N ALA A 140 7.14 15.84 15.11
CA ALA A 140 6.10 15.00 15.67
C ALA A 140 4.85 15.86 15.97
N PRO A 141 3.65 15.53 15.44
CA PRO A 141 2.43 16.07 16.01
C PRO A 141 2.25 15.44 17.40
N VAL A 142 2.46 16.27 18.42
CA VAL A 142 2.18 15.96 19.83
C VAL A 142 0.67 15.71 20.01
N ALA A 143 0.40 14.70 20.84
CA ALA A 143 -0.84 14.04 21.21
C ALA A 143 -2.06 14.90 21.54
N ASP A 144 -3.23 14.26 21.61
CA ASP A 144 -4.18 14.53 22.71
C ASP A 144 -4.80 13.20 23.18
N GLU A 145 -4.34 12.75 24.35
CA GLU A 145 -5.04 11.87 25.28
C GLU A 145 -6.04 12.71 26.09
N LYS A 146 -7.27 12.21 26.29
CA LYS A 146 -8.07 12.14 27.53
C LYS A 146 -9.52 11.76 27.21
N ASP A 147 -10.19 10.75 27.76
CA ASP A 147 -10.41 10.20 29.12
C ASP A 147 -11.89 10.43 29.55
N ASP A 148 -12.39 9.58 30.46
CA ASP A 148 -13.76 9.40 31.03
C ASP A 148 -14.71 8.45 30.27
N ASP A 149 -15.42 7.49 30.88
CA ASP A 149 -15.44 6.85 32.21
C ASP A 149 -16.53 5.74 32.14
N ASP A 150 -16.59 4.88 33.16
CA ASP A 150 -17.64 3.93 33.56
C ASP A 150 -17.57 2.45 33.12
N GLU A 151 -17.00 1.66 34.07
CA GLU A 151 -17.63 0.54 34.83
C GLU A 151 -18.14 -0.69 34.04
N ASP A 152 -18.08 -1.94 34.50
CA ASP A 152 -17.51 -2.68 35.62
C ASP A 152 -17.99 -4.13 35.33
N GLU A 153 -17.11 -5.12 35.35
CA GLU A 153 -17.36 -6.48 35.87
C GLU A 153 -16.19 -7.39 35.53
N GLU A 154 -15.45 -7.68 36.60
CA GLU A 154 -14.41 -8.69 36.73
C GLU A 154 -14.89 -10.09 36.31
N GLU A 155 -13.99 -10.88 35.71
CA GLU A 155 -13.73 -12.26 36.14
C GLU A 155 -12.30 -12.64 35.66
N ASP A 156 -11.37 -12.53 36.60
CA ASP A 156 -10.40 -13.55 37.03
C ASP A 156 -10.11 -14.72 36.06
N ASP A 157 -8.88 -14.79 35.56
CA ASP A 157 -8.17 -16.06 35.37
C ASP A 157 -6.66 -15.81 35.16
N GLU A 158 -5.97 -15.79 36.31
CA GLU A 158 -4.70 -16.46 36.62
C GLU A 158 -3.62 -16.64 35.51
N ASP A 159 -2.47 -16.00 35.78
CA ASP A 159 -1.09 -16.50 35.64
C ASP A 159 -0.74 -17.44 34.47
N ASP A 160 0.09 -16.93 33.55
CA ASP A 160 1.21 -17.69 32.99
C ASP A 160 2.27 -16.69 32.48
N ASP A 161 3.11 -16.22 33.41
CA ASP A 161 4.44 -15.68 33.12
C ASP A 161 5.26 -16.80 32.44
N ASP A 162 5.21 -16.87 31.11
CA ASP A 162 6.12 -17.72 30.33
C ASP A 162 7.08 -16.80 29.56
N ASP A 163 8.26 -16.64 30.15
CA ASP A 163 9.50 -16.14 29.57
C ASP A 163 9.69 -16.73 28.15
N GLU A 164 9.29 -16.00 27.10
CA GLU A 164 9.73 -16.29 25.74
C GLU A 164 10.93 -15.42 25.41
N GLU A 165 12.11 -16.02 25.55
CA GLU A 165 13.36 -15.56 24.96
C GLU A 165 13.10 -15.01 23.54
N GLU A 166 13.29 -13.69 23.38
CA GLU A 166 13.45 -13.05 22.08
C GLU A 166 14.71 -13.64 21.43
N GLU A 167 14.59 -14.79 20.78
CA GLU A 167 15.54 -15.19 19.75
C GLU A 167 15.48 -14.08 18.68
N GLU A 168 16.49 -13.20 18.69
CA GLU A 168 16.83 -12.32 17.58
C GLU A 168 16.77 -13.16 16.30
N ASP A 169 15.67 -13.03 15.57
CA ASP A 169 15.46 -13.67 14.29
C ASP A 169 16.46 -12.99 13.33
N ASP A 170 17.63 -13.60 13.21
CA ASP A 170 18.66 -13.38 12.20
C ASP A 170 18.03 -13.68 10.83
N MET A 171 17.10 -12.83 10.41
CA MET A 171 16.45 -12.88 9.13
C MET A 171 17.51 -12.48 8.11
N PRO A 172 17.89 -13.37 7.17
CA PRO A 172 18.81 -12.99 6.11
C PRO A 172 18.21 -11.78 5.39
N GLU A 173 19.05 -10.79 5.06
CA GLU A 173 18.68 -9.64 4.22
C GLU A 173 18.14 -10.18 2.89
N VAL A 174 16.82 -10.39 2.81
CA VAL A 174 16.16 -10.87 1.60
C VAL A 174 15.87 -9.67 0.72
N ASP A 175 16.25 -9.77 -0.56
CA ASP A 175 15.97 -8.77 -1.58
C ASP A 175 14.47 -8.38 -1.58
N ASP A 176 14.18 -7.08 -1.69
CA ASP A 176 12.84 -6.50 -1.71
C ASP A 176 11.91 -7.23 -2.71
N GLU A 177 12.46 -7.74 -3.83
CA GLU A 177 11.70 -8.49 -4.83
C GLU A 177 11.22 -9.87 -4.33
N GLU A 178 11.98 -10.53 -3.45
CA GLU A 178 11.60 -11.82 -2.88
C GLU A 178 10.57 -11.64 -1.75
N LEU A 179 10.71 -10.57 -0.97
CA LEU A 179 9.78 -10.20 0.10
C LEU A 179 8.37 -9.95 -0.46
N GLU A 180 8.25 -9.26 -1.60
CA GLU A 180 6.99 -9.10 -2.31
C GLU A 180 6.38 -10.44 -2.77
N LYS A 181 7.21 -11.36 -3.27
CA LYS A 181 6.74 -12.69 -3.73
C LYS A 181 6.28 -13.53 -2.55
N GLN A 182 6.99 -13.47 -1.42
CA GLN A 182 6.60 -14.12 -0.17
C GLN A 182 5.26 -13.58 0.33
N ALA A 183 5.08 -12.27 0.41
CA ALA A 183 3.82 -11.64 0.83
C ALA A 183 2.63 -12.03 -0.07
N LYS A 184 2.84 -12.14 -1.39
CA LYS A 184 1.81 -12.61 -2.34
C LYS A 184 1.43 -14.08 -2.09
N ARG A 185 2.42 -14.94 -1.86
CA ARG A 185 2.18 -16.36 -1.54
C ARG A 185 1.46 -16.49 -0.20
N GLU A 186 1.90 -15.77 0.82
CA GLU A 186 1.30 -15.79 2.14
C GLU A 186 -0.16 -15.33 2.09
N LYS A 187 -0.47 -14.22 1.43
CA LYS A 187 -1.86 -13.76 1.24
C LYS A 187 -2.73 -14.80 0.53
N ALA A 188 -2.17 -15.58 -0.39
CA ALA A 188 -2.91 -16.66 -1.04
C ALA A 188 -3.21 -17.81 -0.07
N ILE A 189 -2.23 -18.20 0.76
CA ILE A 189 -2.42 -19.21 1.81
C ILE A 189 -3.42 -18.70 2.86
N GLN A 190 -3.31 -17.46 3.33
CA GLN A 190 -4.25 -16.85 4.27
C GLN A 190 -5.70 -16.91 3.78
N LYS A 191 -5.94 -16.58 2.50
CA LYS A 191 -7.26 -16.70 1.89
C LYS A 191 -7.77 -18.14 1.90
N ALA A 192 -6.89 -19.10 1.60
CA ALA A 192 -7.25 -20.52 1.61
C ALA A 192 -7.54 -21.02 3.03
N VAL A 193 -6.73 -20.64 4.03
CA VAL A 193 -6.96 -20.98 5.45
C VAL A 193 -8.27 -20.36 5.93
N LYS A 194 -8.53 -19.10 5.61
CA LYS A 194 -9.79 -18.43 5.96
C LYS A 194 -11.00 -19.12 5.34
N PHE A 195 -10.94 -19.45 4.05
CA PHE A 195 -11.98 -20.22 3.36
C PHE A 195 -12.19 -21.60 4.00
N LEU A 196 -11.10 -22.30 4.31
CA LEU A 196 -11.14 -23.60 4.96
C LEU A 196 -11.83 -23.53 6.34
N LEU A 197 -11.46 -22.56 7.18
CA LEU A 197 -12.03 -22.40 8.53
C LEU A 197 -13.47 -21.87 8.53
N THR A 198 -13.88 -21.15 7.48
CA THR A 198 -15.26 -20.63 7.39
C THR A 198 -16.22 -21.60 6.74
N ASP A 199 -15.80 -22.33 5.69
CA ASP A 199 -16.71 -23.13 4.87
C ASP A 199 -16.55 -24.65 5.05
N LYS A 200 -15.41 -25.14 5.55
CA LYS A 200 -15.12 -26.59 5.65
C LYS A 200 -14.89 -27.09 7.07
N CYS A 201 -14.28 -26.27 7.92
CA CYS A 201 -13.87 -26.65 9.27
C CYS A 201 -14.23 -25.53 10.26
N SER A 202 -15.52 -25.29 10.46
CA SER A 202 -16.05 -24.25 11.36
C SER A 202 -15.65 -24.46 12.82
N ASP A 203 -15.39 -25.69 13.22
CA ASP A 203 -15.02 -26.02 14.61
C ASP A 203 -13.51 -25.98 14.85
N GLY A 204 -12.73 -25.68 13.80
CA GLY A 204 -11.29 -25.78 13.80
C GLY A 204 -10.77 -27.21 13.56
N PHE A 205 -9.45 -27.36 13.63
CA PHE A 205 -8.76 -28.64 13.45
C PHE A 205 -7.34 -28.62 14.06
N PRO A 206 -6.72 -29.78 14.31
CA PRO A 206 -5.37 -29.86 14.87
C PRO A 206 -4.30 -29.34 13.91
N LEU A 207 -3.21 -28.75 14.44
CA LEU A 207 -2.09 -28.24 13.65
C LEU A 207 -1.50 -29.29 12.69
N SER A 208 -1.45 -30.55 13.11
CA SER A 208 -0.94 -31.67 12.31
C SER A 208 -1.74 -31.92 11.03
N GLU A 209 -3.03 -31.55 11.00
CA GLU A 209 -3.90 -31.73 9.84
C GLU A 209 -3.81 -30.57 8.84
N LEU A 210 -3.15 -29.46 9.17
CA LEU A 210 -3.16 -28.25 8.34
C LEU A 210 -2.74 -28.50 6.89
N VAL A 211 -1.66 -29.26 6.69
CA VAL A 211 -1.16 -29.57 5.34
C VAL A 211 -2.21 -30.35 4.55
N GLN A 212 -2.82 -31.36 5.18
CA GLN A 212 -3.85 -32.18 4.55
C GLN A 212 -5.11 -31.37 4.22
N LYS A 213 -5.55 -30.48 5.12
CA LYS A 213 -6.73 -29.64 4.90
C LYS A 213 -6.49 -28.58 3.82
N LEU A 214 -5.29 -28.01 3.75
CA LEU A 214 -4.90 -27.11 2.66
C LEU A 214 -4.95 -27.80 1.29
N GLU A 215 -4.54 -29.07 1.22
CA GLU A 215 -4.67 -29.85 -0.02
C GLU A 215 -6.14 -30.05 -0.44
N MET A 216 -7.07 -30.19 0.50
CA MET A 216 -8.51 -30.30 0.20
C MET A 216 -9.07 -29.04 -0.50
N VAL A 217 -8.45 -27.88 -0.30
CA VAL A 217 -8.79 -26.61 -0.96
C VAL A 217 -7.86 -26.28 -2.13
N ASN A 218 -7.21 -27.30 -2.70
CA ASN A 218 -6.28 -27.21 -3.83
C ASN A 218 -4.98 -26.44 -3.57
N VAL A 219 -4.61 -26.22 -2.31
CA VAL A 219 -3.30 -25.67 -1.95
C VAL A 219 -2.33 -26.82 -1.75
N LYS A 220 -1.59 -27.17 -2.81
CA LYS A 220 -0.60 -28.26 -2.80
C LYS A 220 0.82 -27.71 -2.63
N GLY A 221 1.68 -28.49 -1.97
CA GLY A 221 3.09 -28.14 -1.78
C GLY A 221 3.30 -26.95 -0.84
N PHE A 222 2.39 -26.78 0.12
CA PHE A 222 2.55 -25.83 1.21
C PHE A 222 3.82 -26.18 2.00
N ALA A 223 4.71 -25.20 2.11
CA ALA A 223 5.94 -25.29 2.89
C ALA A 223 6.15 -23.96 3.61
N PRO A 224 6.17 -23.92 4.95
CA PRO A 224 6.32 -22.68 5.72
C PRO A 224 7.65 -21.96 5.41
N GLU A 225 8.70 -22.72 5.09
CA GLU A 225 10.02 -22.20 4.72
C GLU A 225 9.97 -21.28 3.49
N LYS A 226 9.09 -21.59 2.51
CA LYS A 226 8.92 -20.75 1.29
C LYS A 226 8.19 -19.44 1.55
N LEU A 227 7.65 -19.29 2.75
CA LEU A 227 6.97 -18.11 3.26
C LEU A 227 7.82 -17.39 4.31
N GLY A 228 9.06 -17.82 4.55
CA GLY A 228 9.96 -17.23 5.54
C GLY A 228 9.80 -17.77 6.96
N TYR A 229 9.00 -18.82 7.17
CA TYR A 229 8.76 -19.37 8.51
C TYR A 229 9.58 -20.64 8.78
N LYS A 230 10.25 -20.70 9.94
CA LYS A 230 11.04 -21.85 10.40
C LYS A 230 10.22 -23.13 10.58
N SER A 231 8.93 -23.01 10.92
CA SER A 231 8.05 -24.16 11.16
C SER A 231 6.59 -23.83 10.86
N VAL A 232 5.75 -24.88 10.77
CA VAL A 232 4.29 -24.72 10.60
C VAL A 232 3.68 -24.01 11.81
N GLU A 233 4.17 -24.31 13.01
CA GLU A 233 3.73 -23.65 14.23
C GLU A 233 4.03 -22.15 14.22
N LYS A 234 5.26 -21.76 13.85
CA LYS A 234 5.64 -20.35 13.70
C LYS A 234 4.80 -19.64 12.64
N PHE A 235 4.52 -20.30 11.51
CA PHE A 235 3.62 -19.78 10.48
C PHE A 235 2.23 -19.47 11.07
N VAL A 236 1.62 -20.43 11.77
CA VAL A 236 0.28 -20.30 12.34
C VAL A 236 0.25 -19.24 13.45
N ARG A 237 1.27 -19.17 14.32
CA ARG A 237 1.41 -18.13 15.35
C ARG A 237 1.53 -16.72 14.74
N GLY A 238 2.21 -16.60 13.60
CA GLY A 238 2.39 -15.32 12.89
C GLY A 238 1.18 -14.87 12.08
N GLN A 239 0.12 -15.68 11.97
CA GLN A 239 -1.07 -15.27 11.23
C GLN A 239 -1.95 -14.32 12.06
N PRO A 240 -2.54 -13.30 11.41
CA PRO A 240 -3.41 -12.36 12.10
C PRO A 240 -4.72 -13.03 12.56
N GLU A 241 -5.29 -12.56 13.68
CA GLU A 241 -6.49 -13.14 14.29
C GLU A 241 -7.74 -13.13 13.39
N ASN A 242 -7.76 -12.22 12.40
CA ASN A 242 -8.84 -12.11 11.41
C ASN A 242 -8.76 -13.18 10.29
N VAL A 243 -7.69 -13.97 10.26
CA VAL A 243 -7.48 -15.13 9.38
C VAL A 243 -7.73 -16.42 10.15
N LEU A 244 -7.08 -16.59 11.30
CA LEU A 244 -7.21 -17.78 12.15
C LEU A 244 -6.92 -17.43 13.61
N ARG A 245 -7.34 -18.30 14.52
CA ARG A 245 -6.91 -18.28 15.92
C ARG A 245 -6.14 -19.55 16.24
N TYR A 246 -5.04 -19.44 16.95
CA TYR A 246 -4.23 -20.58 17.35
C TYR A 246 -4.20 -20.75 18.86
N ARG A 247 -4.60 -21.92 19.34
CA ARG A 247 -4.47 -22.31 20.74
C ARG A 247 -3.23 -23.18 20.90
N ARG A 248 -2.17 -22.62 21.49
CA ARG A 248 -0.88 -23.29 21.65
C ARG A 248 -0.97 -24.54 22.52
N LYS A 249 -1.61 -24.45 23.70
CA LYS A 249 -1.75 -25.57 24.65
C LYS A 249 -2.44 -26.79 24.01
N GLU A 250 -3.43 -26.55 23.15
CA GLU A 250 -4.20 -27.61 22.48
C GLU A 250 -3.67 -27.94 21.07
N GLN A 251 -2.71 -27.17 20.56
CA GLN A 251 -2.27 -27.15 19.15
C GLN A 251 -3.44 -27.13 18.14
N MET A 252 -4.48 -26.35 18.45
CA MET A 252 -5.70 -26.26 17.65
C MET A 252 -5.76 -24.97 16.86
N ILE A 253 -6.11 -25.08 15.57
CA ILE A 253 -6.40 -23.96 14.69
C ILE A 253 -7.92 -23.76 14.66
N LEU A 254 -8.37 -22.59 15.07
CA LEU A 254 -9.76 -22.20 15.21
C LEU A 254 -10.12 -21.11 14.18
N PRO A 255 -11.41 -20.98 13.81
CA PRO A 255 -11.86 -19.91 12.94
C PRO A 255 -11.62 -18.51 13.54
N PRO A 256 -11.53 -17.48 12.67
CA PRO A 256 -11.41 -16.09 13.12
C PRO A 256 -12.69 -15.65 13.87
N ARG A 257 -12.54 -14.71 14.82
CA ARG A 257 -13.70 -14.09 15.49
C ARG A 257 -14.52 -13.30 14.46
N LYS A 258 -15.85 -13.38 14.59
CA LYS A 258 -16.78 -12.60 13.76
C LYS A 258 -16.81 -11.14 14.19
#